data_AF-A0A7K6MS81-F1
#
_entry.id   AF-A0A7K6MS81-F1
#
_cell.length_a   1.000
_cell.length_b   1.000
_cell.length_c   1.000
_cell.angle_alpha   90.00
_cell.angle_beta   90.00
_cell.angle_gamma   90.00
#
_symmetry.space_group_name_H-M   'P 1'
#
loop_
_entity.id
_entity.type
_entity.pdbx_description
1 polymer ?
#
loop_
_entity_poly.entity_id
_entity_poly.type
_entity_poly.pdbx_seq_one_letter_code
_entity_poly.pdbx_strand_id
1 'polypeptide(L)'
;AFSNLTSKAILLYDEWIKDADPRLEGWPLMSSPFPTTFIIGTYVYFVTSLGPKLMENKKPFELRQIMTFYNFSVVALSLYMTYEFLMSGWATGYSFRCDIVDYSRSPTALRMVRTCWLYFFSKFIELLDTVSICSLIKELVLWYMFFHTLAQNTCCNTTTMFCFSTGGLGTFHALLNCIVHVVMYTYYGICSLGPAYHK
;
A
#
# COMPACT_ATOMS: atom_id res chain seq x y z
N ALA A 1 14.62 -28.96 21.21
CA ALA A 1 13.91 -28.92 19.91
C ALA A 1 13.58 -27.48 19.50
N PHE A 2 12.91 -26.70 20.35
CA PHE A 2 12.52 -25.31 20.04
C PHE A 2 13.71 -24.36 19.78
N SER A 3 14.78 -24.45 20.59
CA SER A 3 15.98 -23.63 20.45
C SER A 3 16.73 -23.84 19.12
N ASN A 4 16.77 -25.08 18.62
CA ASN A 4 17.37 -25.39 17.31
C ASN A 4 16.53 -24.88 16.14
N LEU A 5 15.21 -24.81 16.30
CA LEU A 5 14.30 -24.29 15.28
C LEU A 5 14.44 -22.76 15.17
N THR A 6 14.50 -22.07 16.32
CA THR A 6 14.71 -20.61 16.35
C THR A 6 16.06 -20.21 15.77
N SER A 7 17.14 -20.93 16.09
CA SER A 7 18.46 -20.63 15.52
C SER A 7 18.52 -20.86 14.01
N LYS A 8 17.86 -21.91 13.49
CA LYS A 8 17.75 -22.11 12.04
C LYS A 8 16.90 -21.03 11.36
N ALA A 9 15.81 -20.59 11.99
CA ALA A 9 14.97 -19.53 11.46
C ALA A 9 15.71 -18.18 11.39
N ILE A 10 16.52 -17.87 12.41
CA ILE A 10 17.35 -16.65 12.43
C ILE A 10 18.41 -16.70 11.31
N LEU A 11 19.09 -17.84 11.14
CA LEU A 11 20.10 -17.98 10.08
C LEU A 11 19.49 -17.86 8.68
N LEU A 12 18.32 -18.44 8.44
CA LEU A 12 17.60 -18.31 7.17
C LEU A 12 17.15 -16.86 6.92
N TYR A 13 16.74 -16.15 7.97
CA TYR A 13 16.39 -14.73 7.86
C TYR A 13 17.62 -13.86 7.55
N ASP A 14 18.74 -14.12 8.23
CA ASP A 14 20.00 -13.41 8.02
C ASP A 14 20.60 -13.67 6.63
N GLU A 15 20.41 -14.88 6.06
CA GLU A 15 20.77 -15.15 4.67
C GLU A 15 19.85 -14.42 3.70
N TRP A 16 18.54 -14.44 3.94
CA TRP A 16 17.56 -13.81 3.06
C TRP A 16 17.73 -12.28 3.00
N ILE A 17 17.99 -11.61 4.13
CA ILE A 17 18.09 -10.15 4.15
C ILE A 17 19.36 -9.59 3.50
N LYS A 18 20.38 -10.44 3.26
CA LYS A 18 21.62 -10.01 2.58
C LYS A 18 21.39 -9.60 1.12
N ASP A 19 20.40 -10.18 0.47
CA ASP A 19 20.06 -9.84 -0.92
C ASP A 19 19.11 -8.63 -1.01
N ALA A 20 18.78 -7.99 0.12
CA ALA A 20 17.96 -6.79 0.15
C ALA A 20 18.74 -5.56 -0.37
N ASP A 21 18.02 -4.63 -0.99
CA ASP A 21 18.57 -3.40 -1.55
C ASP A 21 19.08 -2.48 -0.42
N PRO A 22 20.41 -2.24 -0.32
CA PRO A 22 20.98 -1.40 0.74
C PRO A 22 20.56 0.07 0.63
N ARG A 23 19.96 0.50 -0.49
CA ARG A 23 19.47 1.88 -0.68
C ARG A 23 18.22 2.19 0.16
N LEU A 24 17.50 1.15 0.59
CA LEU A 24 16.32 1.25 1.46
C LEU A 24 16.65 1.14 2.94
N GLU A 25 17.93 0.95 3.30
CA GLU A 25 18.35 0.84 4.69
C GLU A 25 18.05 2.13 5.47
N GLY A 26 17.44 1.99 6.66
CA GLY A 26 17.05 3.12 7.51
C GLY A 26 15.71 3.77 7.14
N TRP A 27 15.03 3.32 6.09
CA TRP A 27 13.72 3.83 5.74
C TRP A 27 12.63 3.21 6.62
N PRO A 28 11.55 3.96 6.94
CA PRO A 28 10.47 3.44 7.75
C PRO A 28 9.88 2.17 7.15
N LEU A 29 9.66 1.16 8.00
CA LEU A 29 9.06 -0.14 7.67
C LEU A 29 9.86 -1.02 6.70
N MET A 30 11.12 -0.67 6.39
CA MET A 30 12.01 -1.44 5.51
C MET A 30 13.07 -2.25 6.25
N SER A 31 13.25 -2.05 7.56
CA SER A 31 14.24 -2.78 8.36
C SER A 31 13.88 -4.25 8.59
N SER A 32 12.60 -4.57 8.63
CA SER A 32 12.12 -5.94 8.85
C SER A 32 10.68 -6.09 8.35
N PRO A 33 10.26 -7.28 7.90
CA PRO A 33 8.86 -7.55 7.58
C PRO A 33 7.95 -7.67 8.81
N PHE A 34 8.51 -7.81 10.03
CA PHE A 34 7.72 -8.01 11.26
C PHE A 34 6.83 -6.81 11.62
N PRO A 35 7.31 -5.54 11.64
CA PRO A 35 6.46 -4.38 11.90
C PRO A 35 5.28 -4.27 10.93
N THR A 36 5.51 -4.49 9.64
CA THR A 36 4.45 -4.49 8.61
C THR A 36 3.41 -5.56 8.89
N THR A 37 3.85 -6.78 9.19
CA THR A 37 2.95 -7.90 9.52
C THR A 37 2.13 -7.62 10.78
N PHE A 38 2.74 -7.01 11.80
CA PHE A 38 2.05 -6.64 13.04
C PHE A 38 0.98 -5.57 12.81
N ILE A 39 1.28 -4.54 12.01
CA ILE A 39 0.33 -3.48 11.65
C ILE A 39 -0.87 -4.08 10.92
N ILE A 40 -0.62 -4.89 9.89
CA ILE A 40 -1.68 -5.53 9.09
C ILE A 40 -2.51 -6.48 9.96
N GLY A 41 -1.87 -7.31 10.80
CA GLY A 41 -2.56 -8.24 11.69
C GLY A 41 -3.46 -7.53 12.69
N THR A 42 -2.97 -6.43 13.30
CA THR A 42 -3.75 -5.61 14.23
C THR A 42 -4.92 -4.92 13.52
N TYR A 43 -4.69 -4.42 12.32
CA TYR A 43 -5.72 -3.80 11.49
C TYR A 43 -6.81 -4.81 11.08
N VAL A 44 -6.44 -6.02 10.65
CA VAL A 44 -7.39 -7.10 10.34
C VAL A 44 -8.23 -7.43 11.57
N TYR A 45 -7.61 -7.59 12.74
CA TYR A 45 -8.32 -7.82 13.99
C TYR A 45 -9.29 -6.67 14.33
N PHE A 46 -8.85 -5.42 14.13
CA PHE A 46 -9.67 -4.25 14.37
C PHE A 46 -10.90 -4.21 13.48
N VAL A 47 -10.75 -4.41 12.17
CA VAL A 47 -11.87 -4.31 11.21
C VAL A 47 -12.83 -5.50 11.30
N THR A 48 -12.33 -6.71 11.58
CA THR A 48 -13.17 -7.91 11.60
C THR A 48 -13.87 -8.18 12.93
N SER A 49 -13.24 -7.82 14.06
CA SER A 49 -13.74 -8.18 15.39
C SER A 49 -14.09 -6.96 16.22
N LEU A 50 -13.12 -6.06 16.43
CA LEU A 50 -13.29 -4.97 17.40
C LEU A 50 -14.24 -3.87 16.89
N GLY A 51 -14.09 -3.46 15.64
CA GLY A 51 -14.87 -2.40 14.97
C GLY A 51 -16.36 -2.70 14.99
N PRO A 52 -16.84 -3.82 14.42
CA PRO A 52 -18.24 -4.19 14.44
C PRO A 52 -18.83 -4.25 15.85
N LYS A 53 -18.08 -4.80 16.82
CA LYS A 53 -18.50 -4.91 18.22
C LYS A 53 -18.64 -3.55 18.92
N LEU A 54 -17.75 -2.60 18.63
CA LEU A 54 -17.84 -1.23 19.15
C LEU A 54 -19.00 -0.43 18.53
N MET A 55 -19.44 -0.83 17.34
CA MET A 55 -20.45 -0.12 16.55
C MET A 55 -21.84 -0.73 16.61
N GLU A 56 -22.00 -1.88 17.25
CA GLU A 56 -23.29 -2.57 17.42
C GLU A 56 -24.35 -1.65 18.05
N ASN A 57 -23.94 -0.80 18.99
CA ASN A 57 -24.83 0.09 19.77
C ASN A 57 -24.64 1.59 19.49
N LYS A 58 -23.92 1.95 18.42
CA LYS A 58 -23.68 3.37 18.06
C LYS A 58 -24.28 3.70 16.70
N LYS A 59 -24.80 4.92 16.57
CA LYS A 59 -25.26 5.44 15.27
C LYS A 59 -24.06 5.62 14.33
N PRO A 60 -24.25 5.49 13.00
CA PRO A 60 -23.18 5.74 12.03
C PRO A 60 -22.64 7.16 12.19
N PHE A 61 -21.31 7.31 12.17
CA PHE A 61 -20.68 8.62 12.25
C PHE A 61 -20.83 9.37 10.91
N GLU A 62 -21.23 10.65 10.97
CA GLU A 62 -21.23 11.51 9.79
C GLU A 62 -19.81 11.99 9.46
N LEU A 63 -19.02 11.13 8.82
CA LEU A 63 -17.62 11.42 8.45
C LEU A 63 -17.49 12.05 7.06
N ARG A 64 -18.56 12.64 6.53
CA ARG A 64 -18.65 13.04 5.11
C ARG A 64 -17.52 13.99 4.70
N GLN A 65 -17.31 15.07 5.46
CA GLN A 65 -16.26 16.06 5.16
C GLN A 65 -14.84 15.48 5.26
N ILE A 66 -14.61 14.61 6.25
CA ILE A 66 -13.32 13.94 6.47
C ILE A 66 -13.04 12.99 5.30
N MET A 67 -14.03 12.20 4.88
CA MET A 67 -13.92 11.32 3.72
C MET A 67 -13.68 12.09 2.42
N THR A 68 -14.37 13.23 2.22
CA THR A 68 -14.13 14.07 1.05
C THR A 68 -12.68 14.57 1.01
N PHE A 69 -12.19 15.14 2.11
CA PHE A 69 -10.80 15.63 2.20
C PHE A 69 -9.79 14.50 2.01
N TYR A 70 -10.04 13.34 2.61
CA TYR A 70 -9.21 12.15 2.46
C TYR A 70 -9.15 11.69 1.00
N ASN A 71 -10.31 11.52 0.34
CA ASN A 71 -10.37 11.06 -1.05
C ASN A 71 -9.59 12.00 -1.99
N PHE A 72 -9.75 13.32 -1.84
CA PHE A 72 -8.99 14.29 -2.63
C PHE A 72 -7.49 14.27 -2.31
N SER A 73 -7.12 14.05 -1.05
CA SER A 73 -5.71 13.90 -0.65
C SER A 73 -5.08 12.67 -1.29
N VAL A 74 -5.80 11.55 -1.35
CA VAL A 74 -5.35 10.33 -2.03
C VAL A 74 -5.24 10.56 -3.54
N VAL A 75 -6.18 11.26 -4.18
CA VAL A 75 -6.06 11.65 -5.60
C VAL A 75 -4.78 12.44 -5.86
N ALA A 76 -4.49 13.45 -5.03
CA ALA A 76 -3.27 14.26 -5.16
C ALA A 76 -2.00 13.39 -4.99
N LEU A 77 -1.99 12.49 -4.01
CA LEU A 77 -0.90 11.55 -3.79
C LEU A 77 -0.72 10.59 -4.98
N SER A 78 -1.79 10.02 -5.52
CA SER A 78 -1.75 9.12 -6.68
C SER A 78 -1.30 9.83 -7.96
N LEU A 79 -1.69 11.09 -8.17
CA LEU A 79 -1.18 11.93 -9.27
C LEU A 79 0.32 12.18 -9.12
N TYR A 80 0.78 12.53 -7.92
CA TYR A 80 2.20 12.73 -7.63
C TYR A 80 3.01 11.45 -7.89
N MET A 81 2.54 10.29 -7.40
CA MET A 81 3.21 9.01 -7.65
C MET A 81 3.22 8.63 -9.12
N THR A 82 2.13 8.88 -9.85
CA THR A 82 2.07 8.66 -11.31
C THR A 82 3.14 9.49 -12.02
N TYR A 83 3.24 10.78 -11.70
CA TYR A 83 4.26 11.67 -12.26
C TYR A 83 5.68 11.17 -11.93
N GLU A 84 5.93 10.80 -10.68
CA GLU A 84 7.23 10.29 -10.24
C GLU A 84 7.60 8.98 -10.94
N PHE A 85 6.67 8.03 -11.12
CA PHE A 85 6.92 6.78 -11.86
C PHE A 85 7.25 7.05 -13.33
N LEU A 86 6.52 7.97 -13.97
CA LEU A 86 6.80 8.40 -15.34
C LEU A 86 8.21 8.99 -15.46
N MET A 87 8.54 9.95 -14.59
CA MET A 87 9.84 10.63 -14.63
C MET A 87 11.02 9.79 -14.11
N SER A 88 10.75 8.68 -13.43
CA SER A 88 11.80 7.78 -12.91
C SER A 88 12.21 6.68 -13.90
N GLY A 89 11.50 6.52 -15.02
CA GLY A 89 11.89 5.55 -16.04
C GLY A 89 10.86 5.36 -17.14
N TRP A 90 9.58 5.26 -16.79
CA TRP A 90 8.50 4.89 -17.72
C TRP A 90 8.30 5.87 -18.89
N ALA A 91 8.62 7.16 -18.70
CA ALA A 91 8.57 8.17 -19.76
C ALA A 91 9.96 8.59 -20.28
N THR A 92 11.05 8.22 -19.60
CA THR A 92 12.40 8.75 -19.88
C THR A 92 13.36 7.74 -20.48
N GLY A 93 13.07 6.43 -20.42
CA GLY A 93 13.99 5.43 -20.98
C GLY A 93 13.60 3.95 -20.87
N TYR A 94 12.48 3.61 -20.23
CA TYR A 94 12.01 2.21 -20.17
C TYR A 94 11.38 1.78 -21.50
N SER A 95 11.60 0.53 -21.86
CA SER A 95 11.19 -0.05 -23.14
C SER A 95 9.79 -0.70 -23.10
N PHE A 96 9.15 -0.75 -21.93
CA PHE A 96 7.90 -1.49 -21.67
C PHE A 96 8.02 -3.00 -21.96
N ARG A 97 9.25 -3.54 -21.87
CA ARG A 97 9.56 -4.94 -22.12
C ARG A 97 10.33 -5.51 -20.92
N CYS A 98 11.53 -6.03 -21.15
CA CYS A 98 12.40 -6.54 -20.10
C CYS A 98 13.24 -5.39 -19.54
N ASP A 99 12.59 -4.52 -18.77
CA ASP A 99 13.26 -3.44 -18.05
C ASP A 99 13.76 -3.99 -16.72
N ILE A 100 15.09 -4.13 -16.59
CA ILE A 100 15.75 -4.63 -15.38
C ILE A 100 15.85 -3.52 -14.32
N VAL A 101 15.99 -3.93 -13.05
CA VAL A 101 16.20 -3.01 -11.95
C VAL A 101 17.59 -2.39 -12.06
N ASP A 102 17.66 -1.05 -12.03
CA ASP A 102 18.92 -0.33 -11.89
C ASP A 102 19.27 -0.22 -10.40
N TYR A 103 20.27 -0.98 -9.95
CA TYR A 103 20.80 -0.95 -8.58
C TYR A 103 21.84 0.16 -8.33
N SER A 104 22.13 0.99 -9.34
CA SER A 104 23.05 2.11 -9.19
C SER A 104 22.50 3.17 -8.21
N ARG A 105 23.40 4.06 -7.76
CA ARG A 105 23.05 5.27 -7.00
C ARG A 105 22.86 6.49 -7.90
N SER A 106 22.47 6.27 -9.16
CA SER A 106 22.14 7.37 -10.08
C SER A 106 20.92 8.16 -9.55
N PRO A 107 20.80 9.46 -9.85
CA PRO A 107 19.67 10.25 -9.38
C PRO A 107 18.32 9.68 -9.85
N THR A 108 18.27 9.11 -11.06
CA THR A 108 17.08 8.46 -11.62
C THR A 108 16.73 7.17 -10.89
N ALA A 109 17.72 6.31 -10.60
CA ALA A 109 17.50 5.07 -9.85
C ALA A 109 17.04 5.36 -8.42
N LEU A 110 17.65 6.32 -7.74
CA LEU A 110 17.22 6.73 -6.39
C LEU A 110 15.82 7.35 -6.39
N ARG A 111 15.43 8.03 -7.47
CA ARG A 111 14.06 8.53 -7.65
C ARG A 111 13.06 7.39 -7.80
N MET A 112 13.40 6.35 -8.57
CA MET A 112 12.56 5.14 -8.68
C MET A 112 12.38 4.45 -7.33
N VAL A 113 13.46 4.26 -6.57
CA VAL A 113 13.44 3.67 -5.22
C VAL A 113 12.53 4.48 -4.28
N ARG A 114 12.64 5.81 -4.28
CA ARG A 114 11.75 6.72 -3.52
C ARG A 114 10.30 6.55 -3.89
N THR A 115 10.00 6.49 -5.19
CA THR A 115 8.64 6.32 -5.69
C THR A 115 8.06 4.97 -5.29
N CYS A 116 8.86 3.90 -5.37
CA CYS A 116 8.47 2.56 -4.94
C CYS A 116 8.14 2.52 -3.45
N TRP A 117 8.96 3.13 -2.61
CA TRP A 117 8.69 3.23 -1.18
C TRP A 117 7.45 4.10 -0.88
N LEU A 118 7.27 5.22 -1.58
CA LEU A 118 6.07 6.05 -1.43
C LEU A 118 4.80 5.28 -1.80
N TYR A 119 4.84 4.49 -2.86
CA TYR A 119 3.74 3.61 -3.25
C TYR A 119 3.47 2.53 -2.20
N PHE A 120 4.52 1.92 -1.64
CA PHE A 120 4.37 1.00 -0.50
C PHE A 120 3.71 1.70 0.70
N PHE A 121 4.17 2.90 1.05
CA PHE A 121 3.61 3.68 2.15
C PHE A 121 2.16 4.10 1.90
N SER A 122 1.80 4.45 0.66
CA SER A 122 0.43 4.84 0.30
C SER A 122 -0.57 3.70 0.56
N LYS A 123 -0.14 2.44 0.45
CA LYS A 123 -1.00 1.30 0.76
C LYS A 123 -1.42 1.24 2.23
N PHE A 124 -0.61 1.74 3.16
CA PHE A 124 -1.03 1.89 4.56
C PHE A 124 -2.04 3.03 4.75
N ILE A 125 -1.94 4.10 3.96
CA ILE A 125 -2.91 5.19 3.98
C ILE A 125 -4.27 4.68 3.49
N GLU A 126 -4.27 3.90 2.40
CA GLU A 126 -5.48 3.27 1.83
C GLU A 126 -6.17 2.30 2.81
N LEU A 127 -5.48 1.75 3.81
CA LEU A 127 -6.12 0.96 4.87
C LEU A 127 -7.14 1.80 5.67
N LEU A 128 -6.97 3.12 5.77
CA LEU A 128 -7.89 4.00 6.50
C LEU A 128 -9.28 4.08 5.87
N ASP A 129 -9.41 3.82 4.56
CA ASP A 129 -10.72 3.78 3.88
C ASP A 129 -11.66 2.76 4.50
N THR A 130 -11.12 1.59 4.82
CA THR A 130 -11.91 0.49 5.38
C THR A 130 -12.38 0.77 6.82
N VAL A 131 -11.66 1.58 7.59
CA VAL A 131 -12.06 1.96 8.95
C VAL A 131 -13.29 2.87 8.88
N SER A 132 -13.29 3.78 7.90
CA SER A 132 -14.42 4.68 7.63
C SER A 132 -15.64 3.91 7.12
N ILE A 133 -15.44 2.89 6.27
CA ILE A 133 -16.54 2.08 5.69
C ILE A 133 -17.09 1.01 6.67
N CYS A 134 -16.24 0.44 7.54
CA CYS A 134 -16.68 -0.42 8.65
C CYS A 134 -17.70 0.30 9.54
N SER A 135 -17.66 1.64 9.55
CA SER A 135 -18.65 2.46 10.24
C SER A 135 -20.02 2.58 9.56
N LEU A 136 -20.13 2.20 8.29
CA LEU A 136 -21.28 2.56 7.45
C LEU A 136 -22.11 1.36 6.95
N ILE A 137 -21.55 0.18 6.68
CA ILE A 137 -22.30 -0.92 6.04
C ILE A 137 -21.95 -2.28 6.67
N LYS A 138 -22.99 -3.00 7.14
CA LYS A 138 -22.81 -4.09 8.10
C LYS A 138 -22.27 -5.42 7.57
N GLU A 139 -22.48 -5.91 6.33
CA GLU A 139 -22.16 -7.34 6.10
C GLU A 139 -21.52 -7.81 4.76
N LEU A 140 -21.76 -7.22 3.58
CA LEU A 140 -21.26 -7.81 2.32
C LEU A 140 -20.01 -7.16 1.69
N VAL A 141 -19.77 -5.87 1.95
CA VAL A 141 -18.61 -5.14 1.40
C VAL A 141 -17.31 -5.50 2.14
N LEU A 142 -17.43 -5.94 3.39
CA LEU A 142 -16.30 -6.26 4.25
C LEU A 142 -15.46 -7.42 3.69
N TRP A 143 -16.09 -8.47 3.16
CA TRP A 143 -15.40 -9.62 2.56
C TRP A 143 -14.64 -9.26 1.28
N TYR A 144 -15.23 -8.43 0.41
CA TYR A 144 -14.60 -7.99 -0.83
C TYR A 144 -13.39 -7.07 -0.56
N MET A 145 -13.52 -6.13 0.37
CA MET A 145 -12.40 -5.29 0.82
C MET A 145 -11.35 -6.10 1.58
N PHE A 146 -11.75 -7.06 2.42
CA PHE A 146 -10.83 -7.95 3.13
C PHE A 146 -9.94 -8.73 2.16
N PHE A 147 -10.52 -9.29 1.09
CA PHE A 147 -9.75 -9.94 0.03
C PHE A 147 -8.88 -8.97 -0.76
N HIS A 148 -9.38 -7.77 -1.10
CA HIS A 148 -8.60 -6.80 -1.87
C HIS A 148 -7.40 -6.26 -1.07
N THR A 149 -7.59 -6.04 0.24
CA THR A 149 -6.54 -5.59 1.15
C THR A 149 -5.54 -6.71 1.44
N LEU A 150 -5.98 -7.96 1.64
CA LEU A 150 -5.08 -9.09 1.86
C LEU A 150 -4.37 -9.56 0.58
N ALA A 151 -5.03 -9.55 -0.58
CA ALA A 151 -4.43 -9.99 -1.84
C ALA A 151 -3.43 -8.97 -2.39
N GLN A 152 -3.69 -7.67 -2.21
CA GLN A 152 -2.75 -6.60 -2.63
C GLN A 152 -1.65 -6.37 -1.59
N ASN A 153 -1.92 -6.57 -0.28
CA ASN A 153 -0.97 -6.36 0.81
C ASN A 153 -0.53 -7.66 1.49
N THR A 154 -0.49 -8.81 0.80
CA THR A 154 0.11 -10.02 1.37
C THR A 154 1.51 -9.64 1.86
N CYS A 155 1.68 -9.67 3.19
CA CYS A 155 2.72 -9.00 3.96
C CYS A 155 4.15 -9.35 3.49
N CYS A 156 4.27 -10.50 2.82
CA CYS A 156 5.49 -11.09 2.30
C CYS A 156 5.70 -10.89 0.79
N ASN A 157 4.73 -10.40 0.02
CA ASN A 157 4.92 -10.16 -1.42
C ASN A 157 5.31 -8.71 -1.69
N THR A 158 4.65 -7.71 -1.12
CA THR A 158 4.99 -6.30 -1.39
C THR A 158 6.28 -5.88 -0.69
N THR A 159 6.45 -6.13 0.61
CA THR A 159 7.68 -5.78 1.33
C THR A 159 8.91 -6.48 0.73
N THR A 160 8.77 -7.76 0.37
CA THR A 160 9.84 -8.52 -0.29
C THR A 160 10.06 -8.01 -1.72
N MET A 161 9.03 -7.81 -2.52
CA MET A 161 9.22 -7.32 -3.89
C MET A 161 9.84 -5.92 -3.91
N PHE A 162 9.56 -5.07 -2.91
CA PHE A 162 10.22 -3.77 -2.76
C PHE A 162 11.61 -3.88 -2.13
N CYS A 163 11.87 -4.73 -1.14
CA CYS A 163 13.21 -4.91 -0.60
C CYS A 163 14.18 -5.53 -1.61
N PHE A 164 13.69 -6.37 -2.54
CA PHE A 164 14.54 -7.13 -3.47
C PHE A 164 14.48 -6.64 -4.92
N SER A 165 13.49 -5.82 -5.31
CA SER A 165 13.30 -5.40 -6.72
C SER A 165 12.63 -4.01 -6.83
N THR A 166 13.34 -2.97 -6.39
CA THR A 166 12.94 -1.55 -6.48
C THR A 166 13.14 -0.96 -7.88
N GLY A 167 12.37 -1.43 -8.87
CA GLY A 167 12.40 -0.83 -10.21
C GLY A 167 12.03 -1.80 -11.32
N GLY A 168 12.31 -1.40 -12.56
CA GLY A 168 12.11 -2.25 -13.74
C GLY A 168 10.64 -2.59 -14.01
N LEU A 169 10.42 -3.69 -14.72
CA LEU A 169 9.11 -4.16 -15.19
C LEU A 169 8.09 -4.35 -14.04
N GLY A 170 8.55 -4.75 -12.85
CA GLY A 170 7.68 -4.98 -11.69
C GLY A 170 6.91 -3.73 -11.25
N THR A 171 7.43 -2.54 -11.54
CA THR A 171 6.78 -1.27 -11.19
C THR A 171 5.66 -0.85 -12.15
N PHE A 172 5.47 -1.56 -13.27
CA PHE A 172 4.42 -1.23 -14.24
C PHE A 172 3.02 -1.32 -13.65
N HIS A 173 2.79 -2.37 -12.86
CA HIS A 173 1.53 -2.55 -12.12
C HIS A 173 1.27 -1.39 -11.16
N ALA A 174 2.31 -0.90 -10.47
CA ALA A 174 2.19 0.24 -9.57
C ALA A 174 1.82 1.53 -10.31
N LEU A 175 2.41 1.78 -11.49
CA LEU A 175 2.06 2.91 -12.35
C LEU A 175 0.58 2.85 -12.77
N LEU A 176 0.13 1.73 -13.32
CA LEU A 176 -1.27 1.55 -13.72
C LEU A 176 -2.23 1.66 -12.54
N ASN A 177 -1.86 1.08 -11.39
CA ASN A 177 -2.66 1.19 -10.17
C ASN A 177 -2.81 2.64 -9.74
N CYS A 178 -1.75 3.46 -9.77
CA CYS A 178 -1.84 4.88 -9.43
C CYS A 178 -2.81 5.63 -10.36
N ILE A 179 -2.78 5.34 -11.67
CA ILE A 179 -3.70 5.97 -12.65
C ILE A 179 -5.15 5.59 -12.36
N VAL A 180 -5.41 4.30 -12.10
CA VAL A 180 -6.77 3.82 -11.75
C VAL A 180 -7.22 4.43 -10.42
N HIS A 181 -6.32 4.56 -9.44
CA HIS A 181 -6.61 5.19 -8.15
C HIS A 181 -7.01 6.65 -8.29
N VAL A 182 -6.40 7.41 -9.20
CA VAL A 182 -6.84 8.79 -9.50
C VAL A 182 -8.31 8.81 -9.92
N VAL A 183 -8.72 7.93 -10.84
CA VAL A 183 -10.11 7.87 -11.33
C VAL A 183 -11.06 7.40 -10.22
N MET A 184 -10.70 6.32 -9.52
CA MET A 184 -11.51 5.71 -8.48
C MET A 184 -11.74 6.66 -7.29
N TYR A 185 -10.69 7.28 -6.76
CA TYR A 185 -10.82 8.21 -5.64
C TYR A 185 -11.43 9.55 -6.02
N THR A 186 -11.29 9.98 -7.28
CA THR A 186 -12.05 11.14 -7.78
C THR A 186 -13.55 10.83 -7.78
N TYR A 187 -13.94 9.64 -8.24
CA TYR A 187 -15.33 9.18 -8.18
C TYR A 187 -15.84 9.12 -6.73
N TYR A 188 -15.09 8.51 -5.81
CA TYR A 188 -15.46 8.46 -4.39
C TYR A 188 -15.52 9.85 -3.73
N GLY A 189 -14.60 10.76 -4.10
CA GLY A 189 -14.62 12.15 -3.69
C GLY A 189 -15.92 12.84 -4.09
N ILE A 190 -16.34 12.69 -5.36
CA ILE A 190 -17.57 13.28 -5.88
C ILE A 190 -18.81 12.65 -5.21
N CYS A 191 -18.88 11.33 -5.08
CA CYS A 191 -19.98 10.64 -4.39
C CYS A 191 -20.11 11.10 -2.93
N SER A 192 -19.00 11.40 -2.26
CA SER A 192 -19.01 11.88 -0.88
C SER A 192 -19.58 13.30 -0.71
N LEU A 193 -19.69 14.10 -1.77
CA LEU A 193 -20.26 15.46 -1.70
C LEU A 193 -21.78 15.48 -1.49
N GLY A 194 -22.45 14.34 -1.66
CA GLY A 194 -23.84 14.13 -1.26
C GLY A 194 -24.78 13.72 -2.40
N PRO A 195 -26.06 13.44 -2.07
CA PRO A 195 -27.02 12.85 -3.01
C PRO A 195 -27.38 13.74 -4.21
N ALA A 196 -27.08 15.04 -4.16
CA ALA A 196 -27.25 15.94 -5.30
C ALA A 196 -26.30 15.63 -6.48
N TYR A 197 -25.19 14.93 -6.22
CA TYR A 197 -24.19 14.53 -7.20
C TYR A 197 -24.25 13.04 -7.55
N HIS A 198 -25.14 12.27 -6.92
CA HIS A 198 -25.52 10.93 -7.38
C HIS A 198 -26.54 11.08 -8.52
N LYS A 199 -26.08 11.00 -9.77
CA LYS A 199 -26.94 10.78 -10.93
C LYS A 199 -26.60 9.47 -11.59
#